data_AF-A0A4Y3HZ67-F1
#
_entry.id   AF-A0A4Y3HZ67-F1
#
_cell.length_a   1.000
_cell.length_b   1.000
_cell.length_c   1.000
_cell.angle_alpha   90.00
_cell.angle_beta   90.00
_cell.angle_gamma   90.00
#
_symmetry.space_group_name_H-M   'P 1'
#
loop_
_entity.id
_entity.type
_entity.pdbx_description
1 polymer ?
#
loop_
_entity_poly.entity_id
_entity_poly.type
_entity_poly.pdbx_seq_one_letter_code
_entity_poly.pdbx_strand_id
1 'polypeptide(L)'
;MAVNKNAGFTLIESIVAIVILGIALVTLTSFLFPQIAQSAKPFYEVRASALANSLMTEILSRNFDENSDHNGGFYRCGEDVYTNTNDEEITCTPQNLFGPDNGEPPELFNDVDDYIGCWYTTEQSQDGCNNTSQGGSLTDIFGNDIAKDYLGFRAEVEVVYDNDTRLGASDTDLFKMITVTITASQYGDFKFVAHRGNY
;
A
#
# COMPACT_ATOMS: atom_id res chain seq x y z
N MET A 1 0.47 68.45 -41.68
CA MET A 1 0.76 67.42 -40.66
C MET A 1 -0.39 67.43 -39.67
N ALA A 2 -1.26 66.42 -39.67
CA ALA A 2 -2.34 66.34 -38.67
C ALA A 2 -1.72 65.94 -37.32
N VAL A 3 -1.87 66.78 -36.31
CA VAL A 3 -1.46 66.47 -34.94
C VAL A 3 -2.50 65.52 -34.36
N ASN A 4 -2.09 64.28 -34.08
CA ASN A 4 -2.90 63.35 -33.30
C ASN A 4 -3.01 63.90 -31.86
N LYS A 5 -4.24 64.17 -31.41
CA LYS A 5 -4.50 64.46 -29.99
C LYS A 5 -4.26 63.18 -29.20
N ASN A 6 -3.24 63.16 -28.35
CA ASN A 6 -3.07 62.12 -27.35
C ASN A 6 -4.24 62.21 -26.37
N ALA A 7 -5.20 61.29 -26.47
CA ALA A 7 -6.24 61.13 -25.47
C ALA A 7 -5.60 60.50 -24.22
N GLY A 8 -5.56 61.27 -23.13
CA GLY A 8 -5.12 60.76 -21.83
C GLY A 8 -6.18 59.87 -21.18
N PHE A 9 -5.75 59.06 -20.21
CA PHE A 9 -6.63 58.21 -19.41
C PHE A 9 -7.46 59.07 -18.44
N THR A 10 -8.73 58.72 -18.23
CA THR A 10 -9.55 59.38 -17.21
C THR A 10 -9.32 58.73 -15.84
N LEU A 11 -9.46 59.51 -14.75
CA LEU A 11 -9.28 59.00 -13.39
C LEU A 11 -10.22 57.82 -13.07
N ILE A 12 -11.44 57.84 -13.60
CA ILE A 12 -12.41 56.75 -13.42
C ILE A 12 -11.97 55.47 -14.14
N GLU A 13 -11.39 55.59 -15.33
CA GLU A 13 -10.92 54.45 -16.12
C GLU A 13 -9.74 53.76 -15.42
N SER A 14 -8.83 54.52 -14.81
CA SER A 14 -7.73 53.97 -13.99
C SER A 14 -8.24 53.23 -12.75
N ILE A 15 -9.27 53.76 -12.06
CA ILE A 15 -9.87 53.11 -10.90
C ILE A 15 -10.51 51.78 -11.32
N VAL A 16 -11.28 51.78 -12.41
CA VAL A 16 -11.92 50.56 -12.93
C VAL A 16 -10.86 49.53 -13.33
N ALA A 17 -9.76 49.94 -13.97
CA ALA A 17 -8.66 49.05 -14.33
C ALA A 17 -8.00 48.39 -13.11
N ILE A 18 -7.72 49.15 -12.05
CA ILE A 18 -7.11 48.61 -10.81
C ILE A 18 -8.07 47.65 -10.11
N VAL A 19 -9.38 47.95 -10.08
CA VAL A 19 -10.39 47.07 -9.48
C VAL A 19 -10.49 45.74 -10.25
N ILE A 20 -10.55 45.80 -11.59
CA ILE A 20 -10.60 44.59 -12.44
C ILE A 20 -9.32 43.76 -12.26
N LEU A 21 -8.15 44.40 -12.26
CA LEU A 21 -6.88 43.73 -12.04
C LEU A 21 -6.82 43.08 -10.66
N GLY A 22 -7.31 43.77 -9.61
CA GLY A 22 -7.38 43.25 -8.25
C GLY A 22 -8.25 42.00 -8.16
N ILE A 23 -9.44 42.01 -8.76
CA ILE A 23 -10.33 40.84 -8.81
C ILE A 23 -9.65 39.69 -9.56
N ALA A 24 -9.05 39.96 -10.73
CA ALA A 24 -8.36 38.93 -11.52
C ALA A 24 -7.18 38.29 -10.78
N LEU A 25 -6.43 39.08 -9.99
CA LEU A 25 -5.28 38.58 -9.24
C LEU A 25 -5.71 37.75 -8.01
N VAL A 26 -6.82 38.14 -7.35
CA VAL A 26 -7.42 37.36 -6.26
C VAL A 26 -7.95 36.02 -6.80
N THR A 27 -8.68 36.01 -7.91
CA THR A 27 -9.16 34.74 -8.49
C THR A 27 -8.00 33.85 -8.91
N LEU A 28 -6.99 34.39 -9.61
CA LEU A 28 -5.81 33.61 -10.01
C LEU A 28 -5.09 33.01 -8.82
N THR A 29 -4.85 33.77 -7.76
CA THR A 29 -4.16 33.26 -6.56
C THR A 29 -5.00 32.21 -5.84
N SER A 30 -6.31 32.42 -5.67
CA SER A 30 -7.20 31.42 -5.04
C SER A 30 -7.29 30.10 -5.80
N PHE A 31 -7.12 30.09 -7.12
CA PHE A 31 -7.15 28.84 -7.91
C PHE A 31 -5.76 28.22 -8.13
N LEU A 32 -4.72 29.03 -8.35
CA LEU A 32 -3.39 28.55 -8.70
C LEU A 32 -2.66 27.91 -7.50
N PHE A 33 -2.74 28.52 -6.31
CA PHE A 33 -2.05 28.02 -5.13
C PHE A 33 -2.48 26.60 -4.69
N PRO A 34 -3.78 26.28 -4.57
CA PRO A 34 -4.18 24.92 -4.20
C PRO A 34 -3.82 23.88 -5.29
N GLN A 35 -3.79 24.27 -6.56
CA GLN A 35 -3.42 23.36 -7.66
C GLN A 35 -1.95 22.92 -7.60
N ILE A 36 -1.04 23.80 -7.16
CA ILE A 36 0.38 23.49 -6.97
C ILE A 36 0.58 22.49 -5.82
N ALA A 37 -0.20 22.59 -4.75
CA ALA A 37 -0.10 21.63 -3.64
C ALA A 37 -0.56 20.22 -4.06
N GLN A 38 -1.58 20.13 -4.92
CA GLN A 38 -2.12 18.85 -5.39
C GLN A 38 -1.31 18.22 -6.52
N SER A 39 -0.43 18.95 -7.20
CA SER A 39 0.33 18.42 -8.35
C SER A 39 1.34 17.33 -7.98
N ALA A 40 1.72 17.23 -6.70
CA ALA A 40 2.59 16.16 -6.21
C ALA A 40 1.86 14.83 -5.99
N LYS A 41 0.54 14.84 -5.76
CA LYS A 41 -0.22 13.63 -5.40
C LYS A 41 -0.09 12.48 -6.43
N PRO A 42 -0.24 12.72 -7.75
CA PRO A 42 -0.11 11.64 -8.74
C PRO A 42 1.28 10.99 -8.75
N PHE A 43 2.31 11.75 -8.40
CA PHE A 43 3.67 11.21 -8.28
C PHE A 43 3.78 10.22 -7.11
N TYR A 44 3.21 10.56 -5.95
CA TYR A 44 3.18 9.67 -4.79
C TYR A 44 2.29 8.44 -5.02
N GLU A 45 1.18 8.59 -5.73
CA GLU A 45 0.29 7.48 -6.11
C GLU A 45 1.01 6.45 -6.99
N VAL A 46 1.72 6.87 -8.04
CA VAL A 46 2.50 5.97 -8.89
C VAL A 46 3.57 5.22 -8.09
N ARG A 47 4.24 5.91 -7.17
CA ARG A 47 5.25 5.28 -6.30
C ARG A 47 4.62 4.31 -5.31
N ALA A 48 3.48 4.66 -4.71
CA ALA A 48 2.74 3.77 -3.83
C ALA A 48 2.31 2.50 -4.57
N SER A 49 1.81 2.62 -5.81
CA SER A 49 1.49 1.47 -6.65
C SER A 49 2.71 0.62 -7.00
N ALA A 50 3.86 1.24 -7.31
CA ALA A 50 5.09 0.50 -7.59
C ALA A 50 5.57 -0.30 -6.35
N LEU A 51 5.55 0.32 -5.18
CA LEU A 51 5.89 -0.34 -3.92
C LEU A 51 4.91 -1.48 -3.60
N ALA A 52 3.61 -1.22 -3.70
CA ALA A 52 2.58 -2.23 -3.47
C ALA A 52 2.73 -3.42 -4.40
N ASN A 53 3.00 -3.20 -5.69
CA ASN A 53 3.21 -4.29 -6.64
C ASN A 53 4.47 -5.10 -6.32
N SER A 54 5.55 -4.44 -5.90
CA SER A 54 6.77 -5.13 -5.47
C SER A 54 6.50 -6.02 -4.25
N LEU A 55 5.90 -5.45 -3.21
CA LEU A 55 5.58 -6.15 -1.97
C LEU A 55 4.58 -7.29 -2.22
N MET A 56 3.54 -7.02 -3.00
CA MET A 56 2.53 -8.04 -3.36
C MET A 56 3.15 -9.19 -4.16
N THR A 57 4.06 -8.89 -5.09
CA THR A 57 4.77 -9.94 -5.85
C THR A 57 5.63 -10.80 -4.93
N GLU A 58 6.28 -10.18 -3.94
CA GLU A 58 7.06 -10.89 -2.95
C GLU A 58 6.19 -11.79 -2.08
N ILE A 59 5.12 -11.26 -1.48
CA ILE A 59 4.17 -12.02 -0.65
C ILE A 59 3.58 -13.18 -1.47
N LEU A 60 3.03 -12.91 -2.66
CA LEU A 60 2.41 -13.94 -3.50
C LEU A 60 3.40 -14.99 -4.05
N SER A 61 4.71 -14.73 -3.96
CA SER A 61 5.74 -15.71 -4.32
C SER A 61 5.95 -16.78 -3.24
N ARG A 62 5.43 -16.55 -2.03
CA ARG A 62 5.49 -17.51 -0.94
C ARG A 62 4.35 -18.53 -1.02
N ASN A 63 4.52 -19.60 -0.24
CA ASN A 63 3.54 -20.66 -0.17
C ASN A 63 2.30 -20.20 0.58
N PHE A 64 1.23 -20.98 0.45
CA PHE A 64 -0.04 -20.65 1.07
C PHE A 64 0.02 -20.72 2.60
N ASP A 65 0.71 -21.73 3.14
CA ASP A 65 0.80 -22.04 4.57
C ASP A 65 2.07 -22.86 4.80
N GLU A 66 2.71 -22.71 5.96
CA GLU A 66 3.91 -23.43 6.37
C GLU A 66 3.68 -24.95 6.49
N ASN A 67 2.44 -25.37 6.75
CA ASN A 67 2.08 -26.78 6.85
C ASN A 67 1.86 -27.44 5.48
N SER A 68 1.94 -26.71 4.37
CA SER A 68 1.82 -27.27 3.02
C SER A 68 3.19 -27.67 2.45
N ASP A 69 3.21 -28.52 1.41
CA ASP A 69 4.48 -28.92 0.78
C ASP A 69 5.11 -27.77 -0.04
N HIS A 70 6.14 -27.13 0.51
CA HIS A 70 6.95 -26.11 -0.18
C HIS A 70 7.68 -26.63 -1.42
N ASN A 71 7.89 -27.94 -1.54
CA ASN A 71 8.83 -28.53 -2.51
C ASN A 71 8.16 -29.20 -3.72
N GLY A 72 6.93 -28.81 -4.04
CA GLY A 72 6.25 -29.27 -5.26
C GLY A 72 4.75 -29.53 -5.12
N GLY A 73 4.14 -29.17 -3.98
CA GLY A 73 2.70 -29.28 -3.77
C GLY A 73 2.20 -30.73 -3.74
N PHE A 74 3.01 -31.67 -3.23
CA PHE A 74 2.60 -33.07 -3.11
C PHE A 74 1.38 -33.23 -2.20
N TYR A 75 1.31 -32.41 -1.15
CA TYR A 75 0.19 -32.33 -0.22
C TYR A 75 -0.11 -30.87 0.12
N ARG A 76 -1.37 -30.61 0.45
CA ARG A 76 -1.88 -29.31 0.87
C ARG A 76 -2.43 -29.44 2.28
N CYS A 77 -2.29 -28.39 3.08
CA CYS A 77 -2.94 -28.33 4.37
C CYS A 77 -4.47 -28.30 4.19
N GLY A 78 -5.23 -28.85 5.15
CA GLY A 78 -6.69 -28.91 5.13
C GLY A 78 -7.28 -29.96 4.20
N GLU A 79 -6.49 -30.93 3.74
CA GLU A 79 -6.97 -32.08 2.96
C GLU A 79 -6.98 -33.38 3.78
N ASP A 80 -8.16 -34.00 3.91
CA ASP A 80 -8.38 -35.30 4.58
C ASP A 80 -7.51 -36.46 4.05
N VAL A 81 -6.92 -36.31 2.85
CA VAL A 81 -6.18 -37.37 2.15
C VAL A 81 -4.73 -37.48 2.64
N TYR A 82 -4.19 -36.43 3.27
CA TYR A 82 -2.79 -36.35 3.65
C TYR A 82 -2.62 -36.29 5.17
N THR A 83 -1.87 -37.26 5.70
CA THR A 83 -1.56 -37.34 7.13
C THR A 83 -0.07 -37.13 7.39
N ASN A 84 0.24 -36.59 8.56
CA ASN A 84 1.61 -36.44 9.05
C ASN A 84 2.21 -37.80 9.45
N THR A 85 3.45 -37.81 9.95
CA THR A 85 4.14 -39.06 10.37
C THR A 85 3.45 -39.80 11.52
N ASN A 86 2.48 -39.17 12.19
CA ASN A 86 1.72 -39.72 13.31
C ASN A 86 0.29 -40.14 12.90
N ASP A 87 -0.02 -40.15 11.60
CA ASP A 87 -1.34 -40.49 11.05
C ASP A 87 -2.44 -39.46 11.40
N GLU A 88 -2.05 -38.21 11.65
CA GLU A 88 -2.97 -37.08 11.91
C GLU A 88 -3.12 -36.22 10.64
N GLU A 89 -4.31 -35.71 10.39
CA GLU A 89 -4.59 -34.79 9.27
C GLU A 89 -3.70 -33.54 9.36
N ILE A 90 -3.14 -33.12 8.21
CA ILE A 90 -2.34 -31.90 8.12
C ILE A 90 -3.30 -30.71 8.00
N THR A 91 -3.61 -30.04 9.11
CA THR A 91 -4.46 -28.84 9.13
C THR A 91 -3.67 -27.58 8.76
N CYS A 92 -4.31 -26.60 8.11
CA CYS A 92 -3.71 -25.28 7.89
C CYS A 92 -3.58 -24.50 9.19
N THR A 93 -2.73 -23.48 9.20
CA THR A 93 -2.58 -22.61 10.36
C THR A 93 -3.85 -21.83 10.62
N PRO A 94 -4.39 -21.84 11.85
CA PRO A 94 -5.61 -21.11 12.14
C PRO A 94 -5.31 -19.61 12.15
N GLN A 95 -6.23 -18.79 11.63
CA GLN A 95 -6.02 -17.34 11.43
C GLN A 95 -5.55 -16.58 12.68
N ASN A 96 -5.87 -17.04 13.89
CA ASN A 96 -5.44 -16.40 15.13
C ASN A 96 -3.96 -16.63 15.47
N LEU A 97 -3.26 -17.50 14.72
CA LEU A 97 -1.84 -17.78 14.84
C LEU A 97 -1.02 -17.22 13.68
N PHE A 98 -1.68 -16.57 12.70
CA PHE A 98 -0.99 -15.97 11.57
C PHE A 98 0.07 -14.93 11.97
N GLY A 99 1.10 -14.83 11.13
CA GLY A 99 2.25 -13.95 11.31
C GLY A 99 3.55 -14.72 11.47
N PRO A 100 4.68 -14.01 11.64
CA PRO A 100 6.00 -14.63 11.68
C PRO A 100 6.13 -15.74 12.72
N ASP A 101 6.48 -16.93 12.26
CA ASP A 101 6.71 -18.08 13.12
C ASP A 101 7.93 -17.89 14.03
N ASN A 102 7.73 -18.02 15.34
CA ASN A 102 8.80 -17.89 16.35
C ASN A 102 9.62 -16.59 16.25
N GLY A 103 9.07 -15.53 15.66
CA GLY A 103 9.75 -14.25 15.48
C GLY A 103 10.87 -14.29 14.44
N GLU A 104 10.71 -15.12 13.41
CA GLU A 104 11.68 -15.19 12.32
C GLU A 104 11.82 -13.86 11.55
N PRO A 105 13.02 -13.56 11.01
CA PRO A 105 13.22 -12.39 10.17
C PRO A 105 12.64 -12.58 8.76
N PRO A 106 12.44 -11.48 7.99
CA PRO A 106 11.83 -11.53 6.65
C PRO A 106 12.51 -12.46 5.64
N GLU A 107 13.80 -12.69 5.82
CA GLU A 107 14.62 -13.61 5.02
C GLU A 107 14.29 -15.10 5.22
N LEU A 108 13.60 -15.44 6.31
CA LEU A 108 13.16 -16.80 6.62
C LEU A 108 11.66 -17.01 6.38
N PHE A 109 10.90 -15.95 6.08
CA PHE A 109 9.48 -16.02 5.79
C PHE A 109 9.20 -17.05 4.71
N ASN A 110 8.38 -18.02 5.08
CA ASN A 110 8.16 -19.22 4.32
C ASN A 110 6.75 -19.24 3.70
N ASP A 111 5.79 -18.48 4.22
CA ASP A 111 4.44 -18.38 3.67
C ASP A 111 3.94 -16.92 3.52
N VAL A 112 2.65 -16.75 3.20
CA VAL A 112 2.07 -15.43 2.91
C VAL A 112 1.78 -14.61 4.17
N ASP A 113 1.44 -15.25 5.28
CA ASP A 113 1.00 -14.54 6.48
C ASP A 113 2.13 -14.12 7.40
N ASP A 114 3.34 -14.65 7.21
CA ASP A 114 4.56 -14.09 7.81
C ASP A 114 4.74 -12.58 7.57
N TYR A 115 4.22 -12.06 6.47
CA TYR A 115 4.33 -10.63 6.14
C TYR A 115 3.34 -9.74 6.92
N ILE A 116 2.40 -10.31 7.67
CA ILE A 116 1.43 -9.54 8.47
C ILE A 116 2.18 -8.59 9.40
N GLY A 117 1.81 -7.32 9.32
CA GLY A 117 2.45 -6.32 10.15
C GLY A 117 2.50 -4.95 9.53
N CYS A 118 3.24 -4.08 10.21
CA CYS A 118 3.45 -2.71 9.80
C CYS A 118 4.92 -2.48 9.41
N TRP A 119 5.13 -2.08 8.15
CA TRP A 119 6.44 -1.90 7.55
C TRP A 119 6.67 -0.43 7.23
N TYR A 120 7.75 0.17 7.73
CA TYR A 120 7.94 1.62 7.70
C TYR A 120 9.35 2.01 7.26
N THR A 121 9.51 3.25 6.81
CA THR A 121 10.79 3.78 6.30
C THR A 121 11.46 4.77 7.24
N THR A 122 10.71 5.40 8.13
CA THR A 122 11.19 6.38 9.10
C THR A 122 10.50 6.20 10.44
N GLU A 123 11.11 6.70 11.52
CA GLU A 123 10.51 6.74 12.86
C GLU A 123 9.14 7.46 12.84
N GLN A 124 8.99 8.51 12.04
CA GLN A 124 7.72 9.23 11.90
C GLN A 124 6.62 8.39 11.24
N SER A 125 6.99 7.58 10.24
CA SER A 125 6.03 6.65 9.63
C SER A 125 5.69 5.49 10.58
N GLN A 126 6.65 5.07 11.42
CA GLN A 126 6.46 4.05 12.46
C GLN A 126 5.44 4.50 13.51
N ASP A 127 5.40 5.78 13.88
CA ASP A 127 4.45 6.30 14.87
C ASP A 127 2.97 6.04 14.49
N GLY A 128 2.69 5.86 13.20
CA GLY A 128 1.35 5.51 12.73
C GLY A 128 1.07 4.01 12.62
N CYS A 129 2.03 3.14 12.95
CA CYS A 129 1.77 1.72 13.19
C CYS A 129 1.02 1.59 14.53
N ASN A 130 -0.20 1.05 14.51
CA ASN A 130 -1.06 0.93 15.70
C ASN A 130 -0.60 -0.19 16.67
N ASN A 131 0.60 -0.08 17.26
CA ASN A 131 1.17 -1.06 18.19
C ASN A 131 1.14 -2.52 17.69
N THR A 132 1.14 -2.71 16.37
CA THR A 132 1.33 -4.04 15.78
C THR A 132 2.73 -4.50 16.15
N SER A 133 2.83 -5.59 16.93
CA SER A 133 4.12 -6.16 17.36
C SER A 133 4.85 -6.90 16.24
N GLN A 134 4.26 -6.94 15.05
CA GLN A 134 4.74 -7.61 13.85
C GLN A 134 5.05 -6.57 12.76
N GLY A 135 6.18 -6.75 12.08
CA GLY A 135 6.71 -5.83 11.06
C GLY A 135 8.02 -5.16 11.45
N GLY A 136 8.53 -4.29 10.58
CA GLY A 136 9.85 -3.69 10.75
C GLY A 136 10.20 -2.64 9.70
N SER A 137 11.49 -2.49 9.43
CA SER A 137 11.96 -1.60 8.36
C SER A 137 11.53 -2.14 7.00
N LEU A 138 10.96 -1.28 6.18
CA LEU A 138 10.62 -1.59 4.80
C LEU A 138 11.92 -1.77 3.99
N THR A 139 12.07 -2.92 3.36
CA THR A 139 13.23 -3.26 2.52
C THR A 139 12.78 -3.64 1.10
N ASP A 140 13.72 -3.68 0.15
CA ASP A 140 13.44 -4.27 -1.16
C ASP A 140 13.49 -5.81 -1.12
N ILE A 141 13.18 -6.44 -2.24
CA ILE A 141 13.21 -7.91 -2.42
C ILE A 141 14.59 -8.56 -2.16
N PHE A 142 15.64 -7.76 -2.01
CA PHE A 142 17.01 -8.20 -1.71
C PHE A 142 17.42 -7.85 -0.27
N GLY A 143 16.50 -7.31 0.55
CA GLY A 143 16.76 -6.90 1.93
C GLY A 143 17.50 -5.55 2.05
N ASN A 144 17.62 -4.77 0.98
CA ASN A 144 18.24 -3.45 1.05
C ASN A 144 17.28 -2.41 1.64
N ASP A 145 17.81 -1.48 2.42
CA ASP A 145 17.06 -0.34 2.92
C ASP A 145 16.61 0.58 1.76
N ILE A 146 15.29 0.81 1.67
CA ILE A 146 14.66 1.68 0.67
C ILE A 146 14.11 2.98 1.26
N ALA A 147 14.44 3.30 2.51
CA ALA A 147 13.93 4.49 3.20
C ALA A 147 14.25 5.81 2.47
N LYS A 148 15.37 5.89 1.75
CA LYS A 148 15.75 7.08 0.96
C LYS A 148 14.82 7.28 -0.23
N ASP A 149 14.42 6.19 -0.88
CA ASP A 149 13.55 6.25 -2.03
C ASP A 149 12.11 6.51 -1.56
N TYR A 150 11.61 5.74 -0.60
CA TYR A 150 10.23 5.80 -0.13
C TYR A 150 10.10 6.55 1.19
N LEU A 151 10.74 7.72 1.30
CA LEU A 151 10.76 8.48 2.55
C LEU A 151 9.35 8.81 3.07
N GLY A 152 9.06 8.35 4.29
CA GLY A 152 7.77 8.59 4.96
C GLY A 152 6.64 7.70 4.46
N PHE A 153 6.94 6.68 3.65
CA PHE A 153 5.99 5.64 3.30
C PHE A 153 5.91 4.59 4.40
N ARG A 154 4.74 3.99 4.48
CA ARG A 154 4.44 2.83 5.31
C ARG A 154 3.58 1.84 4.52
N ALA A 155 3.78 0.56 4.75
CA ALA A 155 2.95 -0.52 4.23
C ALA A 155 2.37 -1.30 5.41
N GLU A 156 1.06 -1.52 5.39
CA GLU A 156 0.37 -2.41 6.33
C GLU A 156 -0.12 -3.62 5.56
N VAL A 157 0.30 -4.80 6.00
CA VAL A 157 -0.09 -6.08 5.41
C VAL A 157 -1.04 -6.76 6.37
N GLU A 158 -2.20 -7.14 5.85
CA GLU A 158 -3.21 -7.92 6.54
C GLU A 158 -3.54 -9.14 5.68
N VAL A 159 -3.54 -10.31 6.30
CA VAL A 159 -3.92 -11.57 5.65
C VAL A 159 -5.04 -12.21 6.46
N VAL A 160 -6.10 -12.60 5.77
CA VAL A 160 -7.27 -13.27 6.37
C VAL A 160 -7.73 -14.39 5.45
N TYR A 161 -8.33 -15.44 6.00
CA TYR A 161 -9.03 -16.42 5.18
C TYR A 161 -10.24 -15.77 4.49
N ASP A 162 -10.39 -16.02 3.20
CA ASP A 162 -11.54 -15.57 2.41
C ASP A 162 -12.57 -16.68 2.27
N ASN A 163 -13.64 -16.53 3.03
CA ASN A 163 -14.77 -17.45 3.08
C ASN A 163 -15.92 -17.02 2.15
N ASP A 164 -15.66 -16.15 1.17
CA ASP A 164 -16.71 -15.72 0.25
C ASP A 164 -17.19 -16.90 -0.60
N THR A 165 -18.45 -17.30 -0.37
CA THR A 165 -19.17 -18.34 -1.11
C THR A 165 -19.14 -18.18 -2.64
N ARG A 166 -18.91 -16.98 -3.16
CA ARG A 166 -18.76 -16.72 -4.60
C ARG A 166 -17.46 -17.28 -5.20
N LEU A 167 -16.47 -17.59 -4.37
CA LEU A 167 -15.22 -18.25 -4.79
C LEU A 167 -15.41 -19.75 -5.02
N GLY A 168 -16.61 -20.29 -4.74
CA GLY A 168 -16.91 -21.72 -4.93
C GLY A 168 -16.26 -22.64 -3.91
N ALA A 169 -15.64 -22.08 -2.87
CA ALA A 169 -15.05 -22.78 -1.74
C ALA A 169 -16.12 -23.05 -0.67
N SER A 170 -16.22 -24.31 -0.21
CA SER A 170 -17.00 -24.67 0.99
C SER A 170 -16.13 -24.73 2.24
N ASP A 171 -14.82 -24.91 2.05
CA ASP A 171 -13.83 -25.00 3.11
C ASP A 171 -13.24 -23.62 3.40
N THR A 172 -12.97 -23.35 4.68
CA THR A 172 -12.52 -22.04 5.14
C THR A 172 -11.06 -21.75 4.81
N ASP A 173 -10.29 -22.78 4.44
CA ASP A 173 -8.83 -22.70 4.37
C ASP A 173 -8.32 -22.85 2.92
N LEU A 174 -9.16 -22.48 1.95
CA LEU A 174 -8.85 -22.58 0.51
C LEU A 174 -8.21 -21.31 -0.06
N PHE A 175 -8.57 -20.14 0.48
CA PHE A 175 -8.11 -18.86 -0.02
C PHE A 175 -7.70 -17.95 1.13
N LYS A 176 -6.53 -17.32 1.02
CA LYS A 176 -6.09 -16.22 1.87
C LYS A 176 -6.23 -14.94 1.05
N MET A 177 -6.94 -13.94 1.57
CA MET A 177 -7.01 -12.58 1.03
C MET A 177 -5.91 -11.74 1.65
N ILE A 178 -4.99 -11.26 0.81
CA ILE A 178 -3.89 -10.39 1.19
C ILE A 178 -4.28 -8.96 0.88
N THR A 179 -4.34 -8.14 1.90
CA THR A 179 -4.56 -6.70 1.82
C THR A 179 -3.25 -5.97 2.12
N VAL A 180 -2.79 -5.17 1.16
CA VAL A 180 -1.63 -4.27 1.33
C VAL A 180 -2.14 -2.83 1.29
N THR A 181 -1.96 -2.09 2.36
CA THR A 181 -2.29 -0.67 2.46
C THR A 181 -1.01 0.15 2.49
N ILE A 182 -0.75 0.93 1.44
CA ILE A 182 0.40 1.83 1.38
C ILE A 182 -0.04 3.24 1.77
N THR A 183 0.50 3.76 2.86
CA THR A 183 0.32 5.15 3.30
C THR A 183 1.49 5.99 2.79
N ALA A 184 1.20 6.90 1.85
CA ALA A 184 2.20 7.81 1.27
C ALA A 184 2.28 9.12 2.09
N SER A 185 2.62 9.02 3.37
CA SER A 185 2.62 10.17 4.30
C SER A 185 1.30 10.96 4.23
N GLN A 186 1.35 12.26 3.94
CA GLN A 186 0.18 13.14 3.83
C GLN A 186 -0.61 13.01 2.51
N TYR A 187 -0.15 12.22 1.55
CA TYR A 187 -0.76 12.14 0.21
C TYR A 187 -1.88 11.10 0.09
N GLY A 188 -2.11 10.33 1.16
CA GLY A 188 -3.23 9.41 1.33
C GLY A 188 -2.82 7.94 1.42
N ASP A 189 -3.84 7.10 1.60
CA ASP A 189 -3.72 5.66 1.71
C ASP A 189 -4.19 4.98 0.42
N PHE A 190 -3.42 4.00 -0.05
CA PHE A 190 -3.68 3.24 -1.25
C PHE A 190 -3.80 1.76 -0.91
N LYS A 191 -4.99 1.20 -1.10
CA LYS A 191 -5.31 -0.20 -0.74
C LYS A 191 -5.23 -1.10 -1.98
N PHE A 192 -4.52 -2.20 -1.85
CA PHE A 192 -4.37 -3.25 -2.86
C PHE A 192 -4.79 -4.58 -2.25
N VAL A 193 -5.49 -5.40 -3.03
CA VAL A 193 -6.00 -6.70 -2.57
C VAL A 193 -5.63 -7.76 -3.59
N ALA A 194 -5.13 -8.89 -3.12
CA ALA A 194 -4.90 -10.09 -3.91
C ALA A 194 -5.38 -11.33 -3.13
N HIS A 195 -5.49 -12.45 -3.84
CA HIS A 195 -5.86 -13.73 -3.23
C HIS A 195 -4.78 -14.76 -3.54
N ARG A 196 -4.35 -15.51 -2.52
CA ARG A 196 -3.53 -16.71 -2.69
C ARG A 196 -4.44 -17.91 -2.43
N GLY A 197 -4.53 -18.80 -3.43
CA GLY A 197 -5.19 -20.08 -3.26
C GLY A 197 -4.23 -21.14 -2.70
N ASN A 198 -4.79 -22.12 -2.02
CA ASN A 198 -4.11 -23.31 -1.55
C ASN A 198 -3.97 -24.34 -2.70
N TYR A 199 -3.24 -24.00 -3.76
CA TYR A 199 -2.94 -24.84 -4.92
C TYR A 199 -1.70 -24.34 -5.69
#